data_AF-A0A9W5PLC8-F1
#
_entry.id   AF-A0A9W5PLC8-F1
#
_cell.length_a   1.000
_cell.length_b   1.000
_cell.length_c   1.000
_cell.angle_alpha   90.00
_cell.angle_beta   90.00
_cell.angle_gamma   90.00
#
_symmetry.space_group_name_H-M   'P 1'
#
loop_
_entity.id
_entity.type
_entity.pdbx_description
1 polymer ?
#
loop_
_entity_poly.entity_id
_entity_poly.type
_entity_poly.pdbx_seq_one_letter_code
_entity_poly.pdbx_strand_id
1 'polypeptide(L)'
;MNIEMNDNRIDVIDYLRGFALMGILLINIFDLLNIKLPSPHSIDTSYQRLLLIFVESRMYTIFTFLFGMSFYIFITRAKEKSNNGYLLFIRRLIILSIIGNIHITFFPGEVLALYARWGFFLLPFYKVKR
;
A
#
# COMPACT_ATOMS: atom_id res chain seq x y z
N MET A 1 -2.45 1.28 -30.95
CA MET A 1 -3.12 1.71 -29.71
C MET A 1 -2.34 2.89 -29.16
N ASN A 2 -2.71 4.10 -29.59
CA ASN A 2 -1.99 5.34 -29.27
C ASN A 2 -2.37 5.76 -27.85
N ILE A 3 -1.39 5.76 -26.95
CA ILE A 3 -1.57 6.30 -25.61
C ILE A 3 -1.29 7.80 -25.74
N GLU A 4 -2.33 8.60 -25.93
CA GLU A 4 -2.23 10.05 -25.84
C GLU A 4 -1.75 10.44 -24.44
N MET A 5 -0.51 10.91 -24.36
CA MET A 5 0.03 11.54 -23.17
C MET A 5 -0.44 13.01 -23.14
N ASN A 6 -1.70 13.22 -22.78
CA ASN A 6 -2.13 14.50 -22.24
C ASN A 6 -1.51 14.64 -20.83
N ASP A 7 -1.57 15.81 -20.17
CA ASP A 7 -0.96 16.13 -18.86
C ASP A 7 -1.54 15.27 -17.70
N ASN A 8 -1.34 13.96 -17.78
CA ASN A 8 -2.30 12.95 -17.34
C ASN A 8 -1.89 12.35 -16.01
N ARG A 9 -2.82 12.40 -15.05
CA ARG A 9 -2.83 11.45 -13.95
C ARG A 9 -2.80 10.03 -14.53
N ILE A 10 -1.99 9.17 -13.92
CA ILE A 10 -1.93 7.77 -14.35
C ILE A 10 -3.05 7.04 -13.61
N ASP A 11 -4.27 7.19 -14.14
CA ASP A 11 -5.50 6.70 -13.51
C ASP A 11 -5.45 5.18 -13.25
N VAL A 12 -4.75 4.44 -14.11
CA VAL A 12 -4.50 3.00 -13.95
C VAL A 12 -3.84 2.67 -12.60
N ILE A 13 -2.90 3.50 -12.12
CA ILE A 13 -2.24 3.26 -10.82
C ILE A 13 -3.24 3.46 -9.69
N ASP A 14 -4.11 4.47 -9.80
CA ASP A 14 -5.11 4.77 -8.79
C ASP A 14 -6.19 3.66 -8.74
N TYR A 15 -6.64 3.16 -9.90
CA TYR A 15 -7.54 2.00 -9.99
C TYR A 15 -6.94 0.73 -9.40
N LEU A 16 -5.68 0.42 -9.73
CA LEU A 16 -5.00 -0.75 -9.19
C LEU A 16 -4.79 -0.64 -7.67
N ARG A 17 -4.56 0.57 -7.13
CA ARG A 17 -4.49 0.79 -5.69
C ARG A 17 -5.84 0.53 -5.02
N GLY A 18 -6.92 1.06 -5.59
CA GLY A 18 -8.29 0.80 -5.11
C GLY A 18 -8.62 -0.69 -5.11
N PHE A 19 -8.28 -1.39 -6.20
CA PHE A 19 -8.47 -2.83 -6.32
C PHE A 19 -7.69 -3.61 -5.25
N ALA A 20 -6.40 -3.30 -5.07
CA ALA A 20 -5.58 -3.96 -4.06
C ALA A 20 -6.09 -3.67 -2.63
N LEU A 21 -6.55 -2.45 -2.37
CA LEU A 21 -7.12 -2.08 -1.07
C LEU A 21 -8.43 -2.81 -0.78
N MET A 22 -9.31 -2.97 -1.79
CA MET A 22 -10.52 -3.79 -1.65
C MET A 22 -10.17 -5.25 -1.33
N GLY A 23 -9.17 -5.81 -2.00
CA GLY A 23 -8.71 -7.17 -1.73
C GLY A 23 -8.16 -7.34 -0.31
N ILE A 24 -7.33 -6.40 0.16
CA ILE A 24 -6.82 -6.39 1.54
C ILE A 24 -7.98 -6.28 2.54
N LEU A 25 -8.96 -5.40 2.30
CA LEU A 25 -10.12 -5.23 3.17
C LEU A 25 -10.96 -6.51 3.27
N LEU A 26 -11.22 -7.19 2.14
CA LEU A 26 -12.00 -8.42 2.11
C LEU A 26 -11.39 -9.55 2.92
N ILE A 27 -10.07 -9.59 3.04
CA ILE A 27 -9.36 -10.63 3.80
C ILE A 27 -9.33 -10.27 5.27
N ASN A 28 -9.05 -9.00 5.59
CA ASN A 28 -9.06 -8.52 6.97
C ASN A 28 -10.46 -8.52 7.61
N ILE A 29 -11.54 -8.73 6.84
CA ILE A 29 -12.89 -8.83 7.41
C ILE A 29 -13.04 -10.02 8.35
N PHE A 30 -12.32 -11.12 8.08
CA PHE A 30 -12.35 -12.31 8.93
C PHE A 30 -11.74 -12.03 10.31
N ASP A 31 -10.62 -11.30 10.32
CA ASP A 31 -9.95 -10.86 11.55
C ASP A 31 -10.78 -9.80 12.27
N LEU A 32 -11.40 -8.86 11.54
CA LEU A 32 -12.29 -7.84 12.10
C LEU A 32 -13.50 -8.44 12.81
N LEU A 33 -14.10 -9.47 12.23
CA LEU A 33 -15.26 -10.17 12.81
C LEU A 33 -14.86 -11.14 13.93
N ASN A 34 -13.57 -11.23 14.29
CA ASN A 34 -13.03 -12.17 15.27
C ASN A 34 -13.50 -13.61 15.01
N ILE A 35 -13.57 -14.01 13.73
CA ILE A 35 -13.96 -15.36 13.37
C ILE A 35 -12.86 -16.31 13.86
N LYS A 36 -13.24 -17.29 14.69
CA LYS A 36 -12.28 -18.25 15.23
C LYS A 36 -11.56 -18.98 14.10
N LEU A 37 -10.25 -19.15 14.27
CA LEU A 37 -9.44 -19.99 13.39
C LEU A 37 -10.07 -21.39 13.31
N PRO A 38 -10.17 -21.96 12.10
CA PRO A 38 -10.70 -23.30 11.90
C PRO A 38 -9.82 -24.33 12.61
N SER A 39 -10.46 -25.44 13.04
CA SER A 39 -9.77 -26.54 13.71
C SER A 39 -8.58 -27.04 12.89
N PRO A 40 -7.41 -27.33 13.49
CA PRO A 40 -6.26 -27.89 12.78
C PRO A 40 -6.64 -29.13 11.97
N HIS A 41 -6.11 -29.24 10.75
CA HIS A 41 -6.40 -30.32 9.80
C HIS A 41 -7.83 -30.40 9.24
N SER A 42 -8.63 -29.34 9.38
CA SER A 42 -9.91 -29.24 8.68
C SER A 42 -9.74 -28.81 7.22
N ILE A 43 -10.77 -29.09 6.41
CA ILE A 43 -10.90 -28.57 5.05
C ILE A 43 -10.87 -27.03 5.07
N ASP A 44 -11.47 -26.42 6.09
CA ASP A 44 -11.52 -24.97 6.29
C ASP A 44 -10.12 -24.36 6.48
N THR A 45 -9.21 -25.04 7.18
CA THR A 45 -7.80 -24.61 7.29
C THR A 45 -7.10 -24.57 5.92
N SER A 46 -7.43 -25.52 5.04
CA SER A 46 -6.86 -25.58 3.69
C SER A 46 -7.37 -24.43 2.82
N TYR A 47 -8.66 -24.11 2.91
CA TYR A 47 -9.25 -22.96 2.24
C TYR A 47 -8.67 -21.64 2.75
N GLN A 48 -8.55 -21.46 4.06
CA GLN A 48 -7.95 -20.26 4.65
C GLN A 48 -6.50 -20.09 4.18
N ARG A 49 -5.72 -21.17 4.15
CA ARG A 49 -4.33 -21.13 3.66
C ARG A 49 -4.27 -20.76 2.18
N LEU A 50 -5.20 -21.26 1.37
CA LEU A 50 -5.29 -20.90 -0.04
C LEU A 50 -5.60 -19.41 -0.21
N LEU A 51 -6.53 -18.86 0.58
CA LEU A 51 -6.84 -17.42 0.58
C LEU A 51 -5.64 -16.57 0.99
N LEU A 52 -4.93 -16.97 2.05
CA LEU A 52 -3.70 -16.31 2.52
C LEU A 52 -2.63 -16.28 1.41
N ILE A 53 -2.37 -17.41 0.77
CA ILE A 53 -1.28 -17.52 -0.21
C ILE A 53 -1.66 -16.89 -1.55
N PHE A 54 -2.89 -17.08 -2.03
CA PHE A 54 -3.25 -16.63 -3.38
C PHE A 54 -3.87 -15.23 -3.42
N VAL A 55 -4.59 -14.83 -2.39
CA VAL A 55 -5.29 -13.54 -2.40
C VAL A 55 -4.51 -12.54 -1.56
N GLU A 56 -4.25 -12.85 -0.28
CA GLU A 56 -3.62 -11.89 0.63
C GLU A 56 -2.25 -11.46 0.16
N SER A 57 -1.36 -12.43 -0.08
CA SER A 57 0.01 -12.16 -0.51
C SER A 57 0.05 -11.33 -1.80
N ARG A 58 -0.85 -11.60 -2.76
CA ARG A 58 -0.89 -10.90 -4.05
C ARG A 58 -1.40 -9.48 -3.91
N MET A 59 -2.46 -9.27 -3.11
CA MET A 59 -3.02 -7.93 -2.90
C MET A 59 -2.02 -7.03 -2.18
N TYR A 60 -1.37 -7.53 -1.12
CA TYR A 60 -0.30 -6.79 -0.45
C TYR A 60 0.91 -6.54 -1.36
N THR A 61 1.30 -7.51 -2.20
CA THR A 61 2.40 -7.34 -3.16
C THR A 61 2.09 -6.24 -4.18
N ILE A 62 0.89 -6.28 -4.79
CA ILE A 62 0.44 -5.26 -5.74
C ILE A 62 0.40 -3.89 -5.07
N PHE A 63 -0.20 -3.80 -3.88
CA PHE A 63 -0.28 -2.55 -3.13
C PHE A 63 1.11 -2.00 -2.79
N THR A 64 2.03 -2.83 -2.31
CA THR A 64 3.42 -2.46 -1.99
C THR A 64 4.14 -1.90 -3.21
N PHE A 65 4.03 -2.61 -4.35
CA PHE A 65 4.66 -2.19 -5.60
C PHE A 65 4.12 -0.84 -6.08
N LEU A 66 2.79 -0.67 -6.07
CA LEU A 66 2.15 0.58 -6.45
C LEU A 66 2.48 1.72 -5.48
N PHE A 67 2.61 1.44 -4.19
CA PHE A 67 3.04 2.42 -3.19
C PHE A 67 4.46 2.95 -3.52
N GLY A 68 5.39 2.04 -3.83
CA GLY A 68 6.75 2.39 -4.26
C GLY A 68 6.79 3.19 -5.56
N MET A 69 6.00 2.78 -6.56
CA MET A 69 5.88 3.54 -7.82
C MET A 69 5.30 4.95 -7.58
N SER A 70 4.30 5.04 -6.71
CA SER A 70 3.66 6.31 -6.35
C SER A 70 4.62 7.26 -5.64
N PHE A 71 5.54 6.73 -4.82
CA PHE A 71 6.63 7.51 -4.24
C PHE A 71 7.46 8.20 -5.32
N TYR A 72 7.95 7.44 -6.31
CA TYR A 72 8.78 7.96 -7.39
C TYR A 72 8.04 9.02 -8.24
N ILE A 73 6.80 8.74 -8.63
CA ILE A 73 5.99 9.68 -9.42
C ILE A 73 5.71 10.97 -8.63
N PHE A 74 5.35 10.84 -7.34
CA PHE A 74 5.03 11.98 -6.49
C PHE A 74 6.22 12.93 -6.35
N ILE A 75 7.40 12.39 -6.01
CA ILE A 75 8.57 13.23 -5.75
C ILE A 75 9.10 13.88 -7.04
N THR A 76 8.98 13.20 -8.18
CA THR A 76 9.36 13.73 -9.50
C THR A 76 8.47 14.92 -9.88
N ARG A 77 7.15 14.75 -9.82
CA ARG A 77 6.19 15.83 -10.09
C ARG A 77 6.29 16.99 -9.08
N ALA A 78 6.53 16.67 -7.81
CA ALA A 78 6.66 17.67 -6.77
C ALA A 78 7.90 18.56 -6.95
N LYS A 79 9.00 18.01 -7.50
CA LYS A 79 10.19 18.78 -7.88
C LYS A 79 9.96 19.68 -9.10
N GLU A 80 9.20 19.21 -10.08
CA GLU A 80 8.86 20.02 -11.27
C GLU A 80 8.01 21.23 -10.90
N LYS A 81 7.13 21.10 -9.90
CA LYS A 81 6.17 22.14 -9.51
C LYS A 81 6.61 23.02 -8.34
N SER A 82 7.52 22.54 -7.48
CA SER A 82 7.92 23.24 -6.24
C SER A 82 9.37 22.95 -5.87
N ASN A 83 10.05 23.97 -5.34
CA ASN A 83 11.41 23.84 -4.82
C ASN A 83 11.49 22.85 -3.62
N ASN A 84 10.38 22.56 -2.95
CA ASN A 84 10.31 21.81 -1.68
C ASN A 84 9.61 20.44 -1.80
N GLY A 85 9.75 19.73 -2.93
CA GLY A 85 9.08 18.43 -3.15
C GLY A 85 9.36 17.37 -2.06
N TYR A 86 10.53 17.40 -1.44
CA TYR A 86 10.88 16.51 -0.32
C TYR A 86 10.05 16.79 0.94
N LEU A 87 9.83 18.06 1.28
CA LEU A 87 9.08 18.45 2.47
C LEU A 87 7.61 18.02 2.35
N LEU A 88 7.03 18.16 1.15
CA LEU A 88 5.68 17.69 0.85
C LEU A 88 5.54 16.18 1.04
N PHE A 89 6.56 15.42 0.61
CA PHE A 89 6.55 13.97 0.77
C PHE A 89 6.72 13.54 2.23
N ILE A 90 7.61 14.20 2.99
CA ILE A 90 7.76 13.95 4.43
C ILE A 90 6.44 14.22 5.17
N ARG A 91 5.77 15.35 4.87
CA ARG A 91 4.47 15.68 5.47
C ARG A 91 3.44 14.58 5.19
N ARG A 92 3.41 14.06 3.95
CA ARG A 92 2.55 12.94 3.57
C ARG A 92 2.85 11.69 4.38
N LEU A 93 4.12 11.32 4.55
CA LEU A 93 4.51 10.14 5.33
C LEU A 93 4.19 10.28 6.82
N ILE A 94 4.31 11.47 7.40
CA ILE A 94 3.93 11.73 8.78
C ILE A 94 2.42 11.49 8.97
N ILE A 95 1.59 12.09 8.10
CA ILE A 95 0.14 11.89 8.13
C ILE A 95 -0.20 10.41 7.98
N LEU A 96 0.44 9.73 7.02
CA LEU A 96 0.25 8.31 6.78
C LEU A 96 0.62 7.45 7.99
N SER A 97 1.74 7.79 8.64
CA SER A 97 2.20 7.10 9.85
C SER A 97 1.22 7.30 11.01
N ILE A 98 0.73 8.52 11.24
CA ILE A 98 -0.25 8.80 12.30
C ILE A 98 -1.52 7.98 12.07
N ILE A 99 -2.05 8.01 10.84
CA ILE A 99 -3.26 7.25 10.48
C ILE A 99 -3.02 5.75 10.66
N GLY A 100 -1.89 5.21 10.20
CA GLY A 100 -1.56 3.79 10.34
C GLY A 100 -1.42 3.35 11.81
N ASN A 101 -0.78 4.16 12.65
CA ASN A 101 -0.66 3.88 14.09
C ASN A 101 -2.02 3.94 14.82
N ILE A 102 -2.94 4.78 14.38
CA ILE A 102 -4.32 4.75 14.91
C ILE A 102 -5.00 3.46 14.42
N HIS A 103 -4.86 3.15 13.13
CA HIS A 103 -5.52 2.00 12.51
C HIS A 103 -5.10 0.66 13.08
N ILE A 104 -3.83 0.48 13.48
CA ILE A 104 -3.33 -0.78 14.07
C ILE A 104 -4.03 -1.12 15.39
N THR A 105 -4.59 -0.13 16.08
CA THR A 105 -5.35 -0.32 17.33
C THR A 105 -6.68 -1.02 17.07
N PHE A 106 -7.26 -0.80 15.88
CA PHE A 106 -8.58 -1.32 15.50
C PHE A 106 -8.49 -2.56 14.60
N PHE A 107 -7.42 -2.70 13.82
CA PHE A 107 -7.26 -3.76 12.83
C PHE A 107 -5.87 -4.41 12.94
N PRO A 108 -5.77 -5.66 13.42
CA PRO A 108 -4.56 -6.45 13.26
C PRO A 108 -4.31 -6.68 11.75
N GLY A 109 -3.05 -6.68 11.29
CA GLY A 109 -2.72 -6.77 9.86
C GLY A 109 -2.56 -5.43 9.13
N GLU A 110 -2.41 -4.34 9.89
CA GLU A 110 -2.20 -2.99 9.38
C GLU A 110 -0.89 -2.83 8.60
N VAL A 111 -0.96 -2.22 7.42
CA VAL A 111 0.20 -2.06 6.52
C VAL A 111 0.58 -0.62 6.22
N LEU A 112 -0.29 0.35 6.48
CA LEU A 112 -0.06 1.76 6.17
C LEU A 112 1.09 2.33 7.03
N ALA A 113 1.18 1.97 8.31
CA ALA A 113 2.29 2.35 9.18
C ALA A 113 3.61 1.71 8.72
N LEU A 114 3.56 0.45 8.28
CA LEU A 114 4.72 -0.25 7.71
C LEU A 114 5.22 0.46 6.45
N TYR A 115 4.33 0.82 5.53
CA TYR A 115 4.69 1.55 4.31
C TYR A 115 5.16 2.97 4.58
N ALA A 116 4.61 3.67 5.58
CA ALA A 116 5.11 4.97 5.99
C ALA A 116 6.58 4.87 6.44
N ARG A 117 6.91 3.85 7.25
CA ARG A 117 8.28 3.56 7.71
C ARG A 117 9.22 3.25 6.56
N TRP A 118 8.81 2.40 5.62
CA TRP A 118 9.58 2.13 4.39
C TRP A 118 9.71 3.37 3.50
N GLY A 119 8.70 4.24 3.45
CA GLY A 119 8.77 5.52 2.76
C GLY A 119 9.84 6.44 3.32
N PHE A 120 9.96 6.51 4.66
CA PHE A 120 11.05 7.26 5.30
C PHE A 120 12.42 6.65 4.97
N PHE A 121 12.50 5.32 4.96
CA PHE A 121 13.72 4.61 4.59
C PHE A 121 14.13 4.85 3.12
N LEU A 122 13.16 4.93 2.19
CA LEU A 122 13.41 5.15 0.75
C LEU A 122 13.80 6.59 0.41
N LEU A 123 13.42 7.56 1.25
CA LEU A 123 13.70 8.99 1.04
C LEU A 123 15.19 9.30 0.71
N PRO A 124 16.19 8.82 1.47
CA PRO A 124 17.60 9.08 1.16
C PRO A 124 18.04 8.45 -0.17
N PHE A 125 17.52 7.27 -0.52
CA PHE A 125 17.92 6.54 -1.74
C PHE A 125 17.45 7.24 -3.02
N TYR A 126 16.41 8.07 -2.95
CA TYR A 126 15.99 8.83 -4.11
C TYR A 126 17.03 9.86 -4.59
N LYS A 127 17.94 10.32 -3.72
CA LYS A 127 19.06 11.19 -4.11
C LYS A 127 20.31 10.44 -4.54
N VAL A 128 20.35 9.11 -4.41
CA VAL A 128 21.49 8.31 -4.86
C VAL A 128 21.49 8.34 -6.39
N LYS A 129 22.15 9.36 -6.91
CA LYS A 129 22.47 9.54 -8.32
C LYS A 129 23.53 8.50 -8.67
N ARG A 130 23.31 7.74 -9.73
CA ARG A 130 24.39 7.05 -10.45
C ARG A 130 25.41 8.08 -10.94
#